data_AF-A0AAC8Z2G6-F1
#
_entry.id   AF-A0AAC8Z2G6-F1
#
_cell.length_a   1.000
_cell.length_b   1.000
_cell.length_c   1.000
_cell.angle_alpha   90.00
_cell.angle_beta   90.00
_cell.angle_gamma   90.00
#
_symmetry.space_group_name_H-M   'P 1'
#
loop_
_entity.id
_entity.type
_entity.pdbx_description
1 polymer ?
#
loop_
_entity_poly.entity_id
_entity_poly.type
_entity_poly.pdbx_seq_one_letter_code
_entity_poly.pdbx_strand_id
1 'polypeptide(L)' 'MPRIGLSLYAAATILTAGCSRTDNEPGPGGVTVSEAKALDDAAEMLESRDSVPAPEPAKDEKAKASE' A
#
# COMPACT_ATOMS: atom_id res chain seq x y z
N MET A 1 -2.17 -39.98 -27.22
CA MET A 1 -3.07 -39.25 -26.30
C MET A 1 -2.41 -38.57 -25.07
N PRO A 2 -1.09 -38.66 -24.75
CA PRO A 2 -0.56 -38.05 -23.51
C PRO A 2 -0.41 -36.52 -23.56
N ARG A 3 -0.34 -35.94 -24.77
CA ARG A 3 -0.16 -34.50 -24.98
C ARG A 3 -1.38 -33.67 -24.57
N ILE A 4 -2.57 -34.24 -24.73
CA ILE A 4 -3.84 -33.58 -24.38
C ILE A 4 -3.98 -33.46 -22.86
N GLY A 5 -3.56 -34.50 -22.11
CA GLY A 5 -3.54 -34.47 -20.64
C GLY A 5 -2.55 -33.43 -20.10
N LEU A 6 -1.37 -33.32 -20.71
CA LEU A 6 -0.38 -32.31 -20.31
C LEU A 6 -0.87 -30.87 -20.55
N SER A 7 -1.56 -30.63 -21.68
CA SER A 7 -2.16 -29.32 -21.96
C SER A 7 -3.29 -28.96 -21.01
N LEU A 8 -4.16 -29.91 -20.65
CA LEU A 8 -5.22 -29.64 -19.66
C LEU A 8 -4.64 -29.35 -18.28
N TYR A 9 -3.59 -30.08 -17.88
CA TYR A 9 -2.93 -29.88 -16.61
C TYR A 9 -2.25 -28.52 -16.52
N ALA A 10 -1.54 -28.11 -17.58
CA ALA A 10 -0.92 -26.79 -17.66
C ALA A 10 -1.96 -25.64 -17.64
N ALA A 11 -3.09 -25.81 -18.32
CA ALA A 11 -4.18 -24.83 -18.30
C ALA A 11 -4.80 -24.70 -16.90
N ALA A 12 -4.97 -25.80 -16.17
CA ALA A 12 -5.51 -25.80 -14.81
C ALA A 12 -4.61 -25.05 -13.83
N THR A 13 -3.28 -25.19 -13.92
CA THR A 13 -2.34 -24.50 -13.02
C THR A 13 -2.31 -22.97 -13.25
N ILE A 14 -2.51 -22.51 -14.48
CA ILE A 14 -2.55 -21.07 -14.80
C ILE A 14 -3.83 -20.43 -14.24
N LEU A 15 -4.96 -21.13 -14.27
CA LEU A 15 -6.23 -20.61 -13.75
C LEU A 15 -6.19 -20.44 -12.22
N THR A 16 -5.49 -21.32 -11.49
CA THR A 16 -5.28 -21.19 -10.05
C THR A 16 -4.25 -20.11 -9.67
N ALA A 17 -3.33 -19.74 -10.58
CA ALA A 17 -2.39 -18.65 -10.35
C ALA A 17 -3.09 -17.27 -10.38
N GLY A 18 -4.29 -17.16 -10.96
CA GLY A 18 -5.13 -15.96 -10.88
C GLY A 18 -5.91 -15.81 -9.57
N CYS A 19 -6.05 -16.89 -8.78
CA CYS A 19 -6.50 -16.79 -7.38
C CYS A 19 -5.33 -16.47 -6.43
N SER A 20 -4.14 -16.24 -6.97
CA SER A 20 -2.97 -15.79 -6.23
C SER A 20 -2.92 -14.27 -6.30
N ARG A 21 -3.37 -13.65 -5.20
CA ARG A 21 -3.12 -12.27 -4.75
C ARG A 21 -2.09 -11.54 -5.62
N THR A 22 -2.55 -10.90 -6.70
CA THR A 22 -1.71 -9.92 -7.39
C THR A 22 -1.69 -8.66 -6.53
N ASP A 23 -0.59 -7.91 -6.53
CA ASP A 23 -0.45 -6.69 -5.71
C ASP A 23 -1.45 -5.57 -6.07
N ASN A 24 -2.23 -5.75 -7.15
CA ASN A 24 -3.26 -4.85 -7.66
C ASN A 24 -4.69 -5.30 -7.30
N GLU A 25 -4.89 -6.52 -6.79
CA GLU A 25 -6.23 -6.95 -6.35
C GLU A 25 -6.61 -6.21 -5.05
N PRO A 26 -7.85 -5.71 -4.94
CA PRO A 26 -8.33 -5.06 -3.72
C PRO A 26 -8.28 -6.03 -2.53
N GLY A 27 -7.50 -5.68 -1.52
CA GLY A 27 -7.41 -6.38 -0.24
C GLY A 27 -8.55 -5.99 0.72
N PRO A 28 -8.53 -6.54 1.95
CA PRO A 28 -9.48 -6.16 3.00
C PRO A 28 -9.44 -4.64 3.23
N GLY A 29 -10.60 -3.98 3.20
CA GLY A 29 -10.68 -2.50 3.28
C GLY A 29 -10.69 -1.79 1.92
N GLY A 30 -10.64 -2.53 0.81
CA GLY A 30 -10.75 -1.96 -0.55
C GLY A 30 -9.46 -1.33 -1.08
N VAL A 31 -8.36 -1.44 -0.34
CA VAL A 31 -7.01 -1.01 -0.76
C VAL A 31 -6.23 -2.19 -1.29
N THR A 32 -5.43 -1.97 -2.32
CA THR A 32 -4.49 -2.95 -2.86
C THR A 32 -3.38 -3.26 -1.85
N VAL A 33 -2.69 -4.39 -2.03
CA VAL A 33 -1.53 -4.74 -1.17
C VAL A 33 -0.43 -3.67 -1.31
N SER A 34 -0.26 -3.14 -2.52
CA SER A 34 0.68 -2.05 -2.81
C SER A 34 0.36 -0.78 -2.01
N GLU A 35 -0.92 -0.38 -2.00
CA GLU A 35 -1.40 0.80 -1.27
C GLU A 35 -1.24 0.61 0.24
N ALA A 36 -1.62 -0.55 0.77
CA ALA A 36 -1.46 -0.85 2.20
C ALA A 36 0.01 -0.71 2.63
N LYS A 37 0.95 -1.24 1.84
CA LYS A 37 2.38 -1.11 2.12
C LYS A 37 2.86 0.35 2.09
N ALA A 38 2.40 1.13 1.11
CA ALA A 38 2.75 2.55 1.04
C ALA A 38 2.23 3.35 2.25
N LEU A 39 1.06 2.98 2.79
CA LEU A 39 0.50 3.57 4.01
C LEU A 39 1.30 3.19 5.25
N ASP A 40 1.72 1.94 5.37
CA ASP A 40 2.56 1.46 6.48
C ASP A 40 3.93 2.16 6.50
N ASP A 41 4.59 2.25 5.34
CA ASP A 41 5.88 2.93 5.20
C ASP A 41 5.75 4.43 5.59
N ALA A 42 4.63 5.08 5.25
CA ALA A 42 4.36 6.47 5.65
C ALA A 42 4.15 6.62 7.17
N ALA A 43 3.49 5.66 7.81
CA ALA A 43 3.32 5.65 9.26
C ALA A 43 4.67 5.48 9.98
N GLU A 44 5.54 4.60 9.47
CA GLU A 44 6.91 4.41 10.01
C GLU A 44 7.74 5.69 9.94
N MET A 45 7.60 6.47 8.86
CA MET A 45 8.25 7.78 8.72
C MET A 45 7.77 8.81 9.76
N LEU A 46 6.49 8.77 10.16
CA LEU A 46 5.94 9.64 11.20
C LEU A 46 6.43 9.23 12.58
N GLU A 47 6.40 7.94 12.91
CA GLU A 47 6.90 7.41 14.18
C GLU A 47 8.40 7.73 14.36
N SER A 48 9.18 7.61 13.28
CA SER A 48 10.60 7.98 13.28
C SER A 48 10.83 9.48 13.54
N ARG A 49 9.85 10.35 13.23
CA ARG A 49 9.90 11.80 13.43
C ARG A 49 9.40 12.21 14.81
N ASP A 50 8.44 11.50 15.39
CA ASP A 50 7.86 11.80 16.70
C ASP A 50 8.85 11.62 17.88
N SER A 51 10.05 11.10 17.61
CA SER A 51 11.19 11.21 18.54
C SER A 51 11.68 12.66 18.73
N VAL A 52 11.30 13.58 17.85
CA VAL A 52 11.54 15.02 17.98
C VAL A 52 10.28 15.64 18.60
N PRO A 53 10.36 16.31 19.77
CA PRO A 53 9.21 16.97 20.34
C PRO A 53 8.62 17.94 19.31
N ALA A 54 7.31 17.83 19.08
CA ALA A 54 6.60 18.69 18.15
C ALA A 54 6.96 20.16 18.43
N PRO A 55 7.37 20.95 17.41
CA PRO A 55 7.66 22.35 17.62
C PRO A 55 6.41 23.03 18.16
N GLU A 56 6.56 23.69 19.30
CA GLU A 56 5.50 24.44 19.94
C GLU A 56 4.88 25.41 18.92
N PRO A 57 3.54 25.56 18.87
CA PRO A 57 2.90 26.43 17.89
C PRO A 57 3.44 27.85 18.06
N ALA A 58 4.23 28.31 17.07
CA ALA A 58 4.73 29.66 17.00
C ALA A 58 3.53 30.61 16.91
N LYS A 59 3.24 31.28 18.02
CA LYS A 59 2.20 32.31 18.11
C LYS A 59 2.68 33.61 17.46
N ASP A 60 3.08 33.61 16.19
CA ASP A 60 3.50 34.85 15.53
C ASP A 60 3.17 34.85 14.03
N GLU A 61 1.88 34.90 13.70
CA GLU A 61 1.44 35.27 12.34
C GLU A 61 0.22 36.20 12.32
N LYS A 62 -0.04 36.91 13.43
CA LYS A 62 -1.10 37.93 13.53
C LYS A 62 -0.54 39.35 13.68
N ALA A 63 0.54 39.68 12.97
CA ALA A 63 1.13 41.03 13.00
C ALA A 63 1.60 41.56 11.63
N LYS A 64 1.22 40.94 10.50
CA LYS A 64 1.58 41.43 9.16
C LYS A 64 0.40 41.44 8.17
N ALA A 65 -0.72 42.00 8.62
CA ALA A 65 -1.83 42.37 7.77
C ALA A 65 -2.38 43.73 8.24
N SER A 66 -1.50 44.72 8.26
CA SER A 66 -1.84 46.15 8.42
C SER A 66 -0.67 46.96 7.88
N GLU A 67 -0.50 46.92 6.56
CA GLU A 67 -0.01 48.05 5.76
C GLU A 67 -0.57 47.91 4.33
#